data_AF-A0A0C3GE00-F1
#
_entry.id   AF-A0A0C3GE00-F1
#
_cell.length_a   1.000
_cell.length_b   1.000
_cell.length_c   1.000
_cell.angle_alpha   90.00
_cell.angle_beta   90.00
_cell.angle_gamma   90.00
#
_symmetry.space_group_name_H-M   'P 1'
#
loop_
_entity.id
_entity.type
_entity.pdbx_description
1 polymer ?
#
loop_
_entity_poly.entity_id
_entity_poly.type
_entity_poly.pdbx_seq_one_letter_code
_entity_poly.pdbx_strand_id
1 'polypeptide(L)'
;ILANLPQLIFSMLYFASNSMVTAMTLADEWARYATQRKAFHVSTPPTEAQRSSYFLSLPYRYVIPLIVLSTLLHWLISQSLFLAILERYPQYDITTCGYSPVGIENSISVGLIMFCCLIGLSRRRFKTGMLVAGSCSLAITAACNSDPNPMEDGEALEAQTYAEYLPLQWGFIQVEGEIGHCAFSSQEVVLPEDGRVYE
;
A
#
# COMPACT_ATOMS: atom_id res chain seq x y z
N ILE A 1 0.88 -5.98 32.71
CA ILE A 1 0.30 -4.96 31.79
C ILE A 1 1.36 -3.97 31.31
N LEU A 2 2.10 -3.28 32.20
CA LEU A 2 3.19 -2.38 31.79
C LEU A 2 4.22 -3.04 30.85
N ALA A 3 4.56 -4.31 31.11
CA ALA A 3 5.51 -5.06 30.28
C ALA A 3 5.07 -5.25 28.81
N ASN A 4 3.76 -5.17 28.52
CA ASN A 4 3.22 -5.39 27.18
C ASN A 4 3.00 -4.08 26.40
N LEU A 5 3.13 -2.91 27.05
CA LEU A 5 2.96 -1.61 26.38
C LEU A 5 3.94 -1.42 25.20
N PRO A 6 5.24 -1.78 25.30
CA PRO A 6 6.15 -1.66 24.17
C PRO A 6 5.73 -2.51 22.97
N GLN A 7 5.19 -3.70 23.21
CA GLN A 7 4.69 -4.60 22.17
C GLN A 7 3.45 -4.03 21.47
N LEU A 8 2.59 -3.31 22.20
CA LEU A 8 1.45 -2.60 21.62
C LEU A 8 1.91 -1.44 20.73
N ILE A 9 2.84 -0.61 21.21
CA ILE A 9 3.40 0.51 20.44
C ILE A 9 4.09 0.00 19.16
N PHE A 10 4.87 -1.07 19.28
CA PHE A 10 5.50 -1.74 18.14
C PHE A 10 4.48 -2.18 17.09
N SER A 11 3.41 -2.85 17.52
CA SER A 11 2.34 -3.32 16.62
C SER A 11 1.68 -2.16 15.87
N MET A 12 1.39 -1.05 16.58
CA MET A 12 0.81 0.15 15.98
C MET A 12 1.75 0.79 14.95
N LEU A 13 3.03 0.93 15.28
CA LEU A 13 4.04 1.45 14.36
C LEU A 13 4.21 0.57 13.12
N TYR A 14 4.25 -0.75 13.30
CA TYR A 14 4.35 -1.70 12.20
C TYR A 14 3.14 -1.60 11.26
N PHE A 15 1.93 -1.58 11.82
CA PHE A 15 0.71 -1.45 11.03
C PHE A 15 0.65 -0.12 10.27
N ALA A 16 0.96 1.00 10.93
CA ALA A 16 1.01 2.33 10.31
C ALA A 16 2.07 2.42 9.19
N SER A 17 3.23 1.79 9.41
CA SER A 17 4.29 1.74 8.40
C SER A 17 3.86 0.95 7.17
N ASN A 18 3.28 -0.23 7.40
CA ASN A 18 2.85 -1.12 6.32
C ASN A 18 1.72 -0.48 5.50
N SER A 19 0.72 0.12 6.17
CA SER A 19 -0.39 0.77 5.48
C SER A 19 0.08 1.96 4.64
N MET A 20 0.97 2.80 5.17
CA MET A 20 1.48 3.97 4.45
C MET A 20 2.34 3.58 3.25
N VAL A 21 3.27 2.62 3.41
CA VAL A 21 4.11 2.15 2.30
C VAL A 21 3.24 1.51 1.22
N THR A 22 2.23 0.72 1.58
CA THR A 22 1.27 0.14 0.62
C THR A 22 0.50 1.20 -0.13
N ALA A 23 -0.04 2.21 0.57
CA ALA A 23 -0.75 3.30 -0.06
C ALA A 23 0.15 4.09 -1.02
N MET A 24 1.41 4.32 -0.64
CA MET A 24 2.40 5.00 -1.49
C MET A 24 2.72 4.24 -2.77
N THR A 25 3.00 2.94 -2.65
CA THR A 25 3.35 2.12 -3.82
C THR A 25 2.16 1.94 -4.74
N LEU A 26 0.96 1.78 -4.17
CA LEU A 26 -0.27 1.69 -4.95
C LEU A 26 -0.52 3.01 -5.69
N ALA A 27 -0.37 4.16 -5.02
CA ALA A 27 -0.55 5.47 -5.64
C ALA A 27 0.49 5.73 -6.74
N ASP A 28 1.75 5.34 -6.55
CA ASP A 28 2.79 5.45 -7.59
C ASP A 28 2.49 4.53 -8.79
N GLU A 29 2.06 3.29 -8.54
CA GLU A 29 1.66 2.37 -9.59
C GLU A 29 0.45 2.88 -10.38
N TRP A 30 -0.59 3.34 -9.66
CA TRP A 30 -1.76 3.99 -10.25
C TRP A 30 -1.34 5.20 -11.09
N ALA A 31 -0.62 6.17 -10.53
CA ALA A 31 -0.20 7.36 -11.25
C ALA A 31 0.58 7.07 -12.55
N ARG A 32 1.32 5.95 -12.60
CA ARG A 32 2.03 5.54 -13.81
C ARG A 32 1.10 5.10 -14.94
N TYR A 33 -0.13 4.66 -14.68
CA TYR A 33 -1.12 4.37 -15.72
C TYR A 33 -1.65 5.62 -16.43
N ALA A 34 -1.53 6.81 -15.83
CA ALA A 34 -1.90 8.06 -16.50
C ALA A 34 -0.90 8.45 -17.60
N THR A 35 0.37 8.08 -17.43
CA THR A 35 1.47 8.48 -18.32
C THR A 35 1.99 7.37 -19.22
N GLN A 36 1.76 6.11 -18.86
CA GLN A 36 2.28 4.95 -19.58
C GLN A 36 1.21 3.87 -19.68
N ARG A 37 0.99 3.36 -20.89
CA ARG A 37 0.14 2.20 -21.13
C ARG A 37 0.79 0.93 -20.55
N LYS A 38 0.06 0.21 -19.69
CA LYS A 38 0.55 -1.01 -19.00
C LYS A 38 -0.57 -2.01 -18.79
N ALA A 39 -0.24 -3.29 -18.78
CA ALA A 39 -1.17 -4.33 -18.36
C ALA A 39 -1.36 -4.33 -16.83
N PHE A 40 -2.46 -4.87 -16.35
CA PHE A 40 -2.71 -5.04 -14.91
C PHE A 40 -1.89 -6.16 -14.30
N HIS A 41 -1.63 -6.03 -13.01
CA HIS A 41 -1.08 -7.09 -12.18
C HIS A 41 -2.20 -7.97 -11.64
N VAL A 42 -2.16 -9.26 -11.96
CA VAL A 42 -3.18 -10.24 -11.55
C VAL A 42 -2.62 -11.22 -10.53
N SER A 43 -3.44 -11.60 -9.56
CA SER A 43 -3.12 -12.66 -8.58
C SER A 43 -3.37 -14.06 -9.12
N THR A 44 -4.15 -14.18 -10.20
CA THR A 44 -4.39 -15.41 -10.95
C THR A 44 -3.24 -15.68 -11.94
N PRO A 45 -3.14 -16.91 -12.48
CA PRO A 45 -2.21 -17.19 -13.58
C PRO A 45 -2.39 -16.14 -14.68
N PRO A 46 -1.31 -15.46 -15.11
CA PRO A 46 -1.42 -14.40 -16.09
C PRO A 46 -1.83 -14.97 -17.44
N THR A 47 -2.78 -14.30 -18.09
CA THR A 47 -3.19 -14.59 -19.47
C THR A 47 -2.64 -13.47 -20.38
N GLU A 48 -1.99 -13.85 -21.48
CA GLU A 48 -1.44 -12.94 -22.49
C GLU A 48 -0.46 -11.88 -21.93
N ALA A 49 -0.82 -10.58 -21.98
CA ALA A 49 0.07 -9.47 -21.60
C ALA A 49 0.02 -9.10 -20.11
N GLN A 50 -0.88 -9.73 -19.34
CA GLN A 50 -1.00 -9.53 -17.90
C GLN A 50 0.27 -10.00 -17.18
N ARG A 51 0.60 -9.35 -16.06
CA ARG A 51 1.76 -9.76 -15.26
C ARG A 51 1.27 -10.32 -13.94
N SER A 52 1.90 -11.39 -13.49
CA SER A 52 1.64 -11.92 -12.15
C SER A 52 2.07 -10.88 -11.11
N SER A 53 1.19 -10.64 -10.14
CA SER A 53 1.51 -9.79 -9.00
C SER A 53 2.62 -10.43 -8.16
N TYR A 54 3.36 -9.59 -7.43
CA TYR A 54 4.36 -10.08 -6.49
C TYR A 54 3.70 -10.95 -5.41
N PHE A 55 4.36 -12.02 -4.97
CA PHE A 55 3.85 -12.92 -3.92
C PHE A 55 3.59 -12.18 -2.58
N LEU A 56 4.31 -11.07 -2.34
CA LEU A 56 3.94 -10.04 -1.38
C LEU A 56 3.40 -8.85 -2.16
N SER A 57 2.27 -8.28 -1.77
CA SER A 57 1.55 -7.18 -2.45
C SER A 57 2.34 -5.86 -2.65
N LEU A 58 3.65 -5.86 -2.44
CA LEU A 58 4.53 -4.70 -2.35
C LEU A 58 5.91 -5.00 -2.96
N PRO A 59 6.56 -4.02 -3.60
CA PRO A 59 7.91 -4.16 -4.10
C PRO A 59 8.92 -4.42 -2.97
N TYR A 60 9.79 -5.42 -3.16
CA TYR A 60 10.80 -5.86 -2.19
C TYR A 60 11.69 -4.72 -1.63
N ARG A 61 11.90 -3.65 -2.40
CA ARG A 61 12.72 -2.50 -2.00
C ARG A 61 12.21 -1.78 -0.75
N TYR A 62 10.90 -1.78 -0.51
CA TYR A 62 10.31 -1.14 0.67
C TYR A 62 9.99 -2.15 1.77
N VAL A 63 9.57 -3.36 1.38
CA VAL A 63 9.22 -4.42 2.33
C VAL A 63 10.43 -4.96 3.08
N ILE A 64 11.55 -5.19 2.39
CA ILE A 64 12.74 -5.77 3.02
C ILE A 64 13.25 -4.87 4.16
N PRO A 65 13.48 -3.55 3.96
CA PRO A 65 13.88 -2.67 5.05
C PRO A 65 12.87 -2.63 6.19
N LEU A 66 11.57 -2.63 5.88
CA LEU A 66 10.51 -2.61 6.87
C LEU A 66 10.52 -3.88 7.74
N ILE A 67 10.64 -5.05 7.12
CA ILE A 67 10.74 -6.33 7.83
C ILE A 67 11.99 -6.36 8.69
N VAL A 68 13.15 -5.98 8.15
CA VAL A 68 14.42 -5.98 8.90
C VAL A 68 14.34 -5.07 10.12
N LEU A 69 13.87 -3.82 9.96
CA LEU A 69 13.72 -2.88 11.07
C LEU A 69 12.69 -3.38 12.10
N SER A 70 11.58 -3.95 11.63
CA SER A 70 10.54 -4.53 12.48
C SER A 70 11.07 -5.70 13.31
N THR A 71 11.78 -6.64 12.69
CA THR A 71 12.40 -7.77 13.38
C THR A 71 13.45 -7.32 14.39
N LEU A 72 14.30 -6.34 14.02
CA LEU A 72 15.30 -5.78 14.94
C LEU A 72 14.64 -5.10 16.14
N LEU A 73 13.62 -4.28 15.91
CA LEU A 73 12.90 -3.58 16.97
C LEU A 73 12.18 -4.56 17.89
N HIS A 74 11.53 -5.60 17.33
CA HIS A 74 10.90 -6.66 18.11
C HIS A 74 11.92 -7.43 18.96
N TRP A 75 13.07 -7.75 18.38
CA TRP A 75 14.16 -8.42 19.10
C TRP A 75 14.71 -7.55 20.25
N LEU A 76 14.92 -6.26 20.01
CA LEU A 76 15.36 -5.31 21.04
C LEU A 76 14.33 -5.16 22.17
N ILE A 77 13.03 -5.15 21.84
CA ILE A 77 11.96 -5.12 22.85
C ILE A 77 12.05 -6.35 23.74
N SER A 78 12.27 -7.54 23.16
CA SER A 78 12.48 -8.78 23.94
C SER A 78 13.71 -8.73 24.86
N GLN A 79 14.72 -7.94 24.51
CA GLN A 79 15.91 -7.72 25.36
C GLN A 79 15.72 -6.60 26.39
N SER A 80 14.75 -5.71 26.18
CA SER A 80 14.47 -4.58 27.07
C SER A 80 13.73 -4.98 28.35
N LEU A 81 12.83 -5.95 28.25
CA LEU A 81 11.98 -6.44 29.33
C LEU A 81 12.02 -7.97 29.34
N PHE A 82 12.48 -8.55 30.43
CA PHE A 82 12.58 -10.01 30.58
C PHE A 82 11.98 -10.45 31.91
N LEU A 83 11.38 -11.63 31.93
CA LEU A 83 10.93 -12.24 33.18
C LEU A 83 12.13 -12.82 33.91
N ALA A 84 12.38 -12.35 35.12
CA ALA A 84 13.41 -12.87 36.00
C ALA A 84 12.73 -13.65 37.12
N ILE A 85 13.07 -14.92 37.27
CA ILE A 85 12.61 -15.76 38.38
C ILE A 85 13.68 -15.67 39.46
N LEU A 86 13.31 -15.14 40.63
CA LEU A 86 14.17 -15.11 41.80
C LEU A 86 13.84 -16.31 42.66
N GLU A 87 14.73 -17.30 42.68
CA GLU A 87 14.63 -18.44 43.60
C GLU A 87 15.02 -17.98 45.02
N ARG A 88 14.06 -18.02 45.97
CA ARG A 88 14.32 -17.73 47.37
C ARG A 88 14.14 -18.98 48.23
N TYR A 89 15.25 -19.58 48.65
CA TYR A 89 15.22 -20.67 49.64
C TYR A 89 14.97 -20.10 51.06
N PRO A 90 14.12 -20.70 51.92
CA PRO A 90 13.29 -21.89 51.75
C PRO A 90 11.81 -21.60 51.34
N GLN A 91 11.48 -20.39 50.87
CA GLN A 91 10.09 -20.01 50.57
C GLN A 91 9.97 -19.21 49.24
N TYR A 92 9.52 -19.94 48.22
CA TYR A 92 8.90 -19.53 46.95
C TYR A 92 9.77 -18.80 45.91
N ASP A 93 9.51 -19.14 44.65
CA ASP A 93 10.02 -18.44 43.48
C ASP A 93 9.20 -17.16 43.27
N ILE A 94 9.87 -16.01 43.29
CA ILE A 94 9.25 -14.72 42.97
C ILE A 94 9.55 -14.41 41.51
N THR A 95 8.54 -14.49 40.66
CA THR A 95 8.64 -14.00 39.28
C THR A 95 8.54 -12.48 39.27
N THR A 96 9.62 -11.81 38.90
CA THR A 96 9.70 -10.35 38.74
C THR A 96 10.00 -9.96 37.29
N CYS A 97 9.76 -8.70 36.93
CA CYS A 97 10.18 -8.16 35.64
C CYS A 97 11.57 -7.55 35.78
N GLY A 98 12.56 -8.15 35.11
CA GLY A 98 13.85 -7.52 34.86
C GLY A 98 13.75 -6.53 33.70
N TYR A 99 14.53 -5.46 33.77
CA TYR A 99 14.66 -4.49 32.69
C TYR A 99 16.13 -4.26 32.37
N SER A 100 16.43 -4.09 31.08
CA SER A 100 17.76 -3.73 30.60
C SER A 100 17.75 -2.27 30.14
N PRO A 101 18.41 -1.33 30.85
CA PRO A 101 18.46 0.07 30.44
C PRO A 101 19.01 0.25 29.02
N VAL A 102 20.04 -0.53 28.66
CA VAL A 102 20.66 -0.53 27.32
C VAL A 102 19.68 -1.05 26.26
N GLY A 103 18.89 -2.08 26.58
CA GLY A 103 17.85 -2.57 25.66
C GLY A 103 16.74 -1.54 25.44
N ILE A 104 16.33 -0.85 26.51
CA ILE A 104 15.32 0.22 26.45
C ILE A 104 15.82 1.37 25.57
N GLU A 105 17.01 1.90 25.84
CA GLU A 105 17.59 3.02 25.09
C GLU A 105 17.71 2.71 23.58
N ASN A 106 18.21 1.51 23.24
CA ASN A 106 18.33 1.10 21.85
C ASN A 106 16.96 0.92 21.17
N SER A 107 15.98 0.35 21.86
CA SER A 107 14.62 0.19 21.33
C SER A 107 13.95 1.53 21.05
N ILE A 108 14.13 2.52 21.94
CA ILE A 108 13.62 3.88 21.76
C ILE A 108 14.30 4.54 20.57
N SER A 109 15.63 4.43 20.46
CA SER A 109 16.40 5.03 19.37
C SER A 109 15.98 4.48 18.00
N VAL A 110 15.87 3.15 17.87
CA VAL A 110 15.41 2.52 16.62
C VAL A 110 13.95 2.88 16.31
N GLY A 111 13.07 2.89 17.33
CA GLY A 111 11.68 3.30 17.18
C GLY A 111 11.53 4.74 16.70
N LEU A 112 12.32 5.67 17.24
CA LEU A 112 12.36 7.07 16.82
C LEU A 112 12.86 7.22 15.38
N ILE A 113 13.93 6.53 15.00
CA ILE A 113 14.44 6.53 13.63
C ILE A 113 13.35 6.03 12.67
N MET A 114 12.67 4.94 13.00
CA MET A 114 11.59 4.40 12.20
C MET A 114 10.44 5.42 12.06
N PHE A 115 10.03 6.06 13.16
CA PHE A 115 9.00 7.09 13.14
C PHE A 115 9.40 8.32 12.30
N CYS A 116 10.64 8.80 12.43
CA CYS A 116 11.16 9.89 11.61
C CYS A 116 11.21 9.52 10.12
N CYS A 117 11.62 8.30 9.79
CA CYS A 117 11.57 7.78 8.42
C CYS A 117 10.14 7.76 7.88
N LEU A 118 9.15 7.38 8.70
CA LEU A 118 7.75 7.42 8.29
C LEU A 118 7.28 8.84 8.01
N ILE A 119 7.62 9.81 8.85
CA ILE A 119 7.29 11.22 8.60
C ILE A 119 8.00 11.72 7.33
N GLY A 120 9.26 11.36 7.15
CA GLY A 120 10.03 11.72 5.95
C GLY A 120 9.40 11.18 4.68
N LEU A 121 8.96 9.91 4.72
CA LEU A 121 8.23 9.30 3.62
C LEU A 121 6.86 9.96 3.44
N SER A 122 6.07 10.18 4.49
CA SER A 122 4.72 10.75 4.40
C SER A 122 4.71 12.16 3.78
N ARG A 123 5.78 12.93 4.01
CA ARG A 123 5.96 14.25 3.39
C ARG A 123 6.41 14.19 1.94
N ARG A 124 6.83 13.05 1.40
CA ARG A 124 7.12 12.91 -0.03
C ARG A 124 5.82 13.00 -0.80
N ARG A 125 5.58 14.17 -1.39
CA ARG A 125 4.53 14.38 -2.38
C ARG A 125 4.91 13.62 -3.64
N PHE A 126 4.19 12.54 -3.92
CA PHE A 126 4.28 11.86 -5.20
C PHE A 126 3.59 12.73 -6.26
N LYS A 127 4.19 12.83 -7.45
CA LYS A 127 3.62 13.56 -8.58
C LYS A 127 2.46 12.74 -9.12
N THR A 128 1.26 12.95 -8.59
CA THR A 128 0.06 12.24 -9.05
C THR A 128 -0.56 13.02 -10.20
N GLY A 129 -0.53 12.46 -11.41
CA GLY A 129 -1.29 12.95 -12.57
C GLY A 129 -2.72 12.36 -12.67
N MET A 130 -3.09 11.51 -11.73
CA MET A 130 -4.41 10.89 -11.59
C MET A 130 -4.90 11.13 -10.16
N LEU A 131 -6.20 11.37 -9.97
CA LEU A 131 -6.78 11.39 -8.63
C LEU A 131 -6.44 10.06 -7.96
N VAL A 132 -5.84 10.11 -6.77
CA VAL A 132 -5.62 8.90 -5.96
C VAL A 132 -7.01 8.34 -5.67
N ALA A 133 -7.49 7.43 -6.51
CA ALA A 133 -8.46 6.44 -6.08
C ALA A 133 -7.76 5.73 -4.93
N GLY A 134 -8.02 6.17 -3.71
CA GLY A 134 -7.49 5.51 -2.53
C GLY A 134 -8.08 4.10 -2.44
N SER A 135 -8.25 3.59 -1.23
CA SER A 135 -9.00 2.34 -1.02
C SER A 135 -10.51 2.46 -1.31
N CYS A 136 -10.96 3.51 -2.02
CA CYS A 136 -12.36 3.75 -2.34
C CYS A 136 -12.72 2.91 -3.58
N SER A 137 -13.45 1.82 -3.34
CA SER A 137 -13.95 0.95 -4.42
C SER A 137 -14.77 1.73 -5.44
N LEU A 138 -15.54 2.75 -5.02
CA LEU A 138 -16.34 3.58 -5.93
C LEU A 138 -15.47 4.32 -6.96
N ALA A 139 -14.33 4.88 -6.53
CA ALA A 139 -13.41 5.56 -7.44
C ALA A 139 -12.72 4.58 -8.40
N ILE A 140 -12.43 3.36 -7.92
CA ILE A 140 -11.88 2.28 -8.77
C ILE A 140 -12.92 1.85 -9.80
N THR A 141 -14.18 1.64 -9.40
CA THR A 141 -15.27 1.28 -10.31
C THR A 141 -15.51 2.35 -11.36
N ALA A 142 -15.52 3.64 -10.99
CA ALA A 142 -15.67 4.74 -11.93
C ALA A 142 -14.55 4.73 -13.00
N ALA A 143 -13.30 4.50 -12.58
CA ALA A 143 -12.17 4.42 -13.50
C ALA A 143 -12.19 3.14 -14.38
N CYS A 144 -12.76 2.04 -13.90
CA CYS A 144 -12.88 0.80 -14.68
C CYS A 144 -14.12 0.77 -15.58
N ASN A 145 -15.11 1.63 -15.33
CA ASN A 145 -16.31 1.69 -16.14
C ASN A 145 -16.05 2.59 -17.35
N SER A 146 -15.56 2.02 -18.45
CA SER A 146 -15.24 2.75 -19.67
C SER A 146 -16.45 3.00 -20.58
N ASP A 147 -17.66 2.65 -20.15
CA ASP A 147 -18.86 2.66 -21.00
C ASP A 147 -19.83 3.81 -20.67
N PRO A 148 -19.98 4.80 -21.57
CA PRO A 148 -21.01 5.83 -21.50
C PRO A 148 -22.24 5.52 -22.38
N ASN A 149 -22.20 4.49 -23.22
CA ASN A 149 -23.28 4.14 -24.14
C ASN A 149 -23.44 2.61 -24.17
N PRO A 150 -24.43 2.05 -23.45
CA PRO A 150 -24.80 0.66 -23.64
C PRO A 150 -25.41 0.52 -25.03
N MET A 151 -24.58 0.47 -26.07
CA MET A 151 -25.00 0.05 -27.40
C MET A 151 -25.44 -1.40 -27.28
N GLU A 152 -26.61 -1.70 -27.83
CA GLU A 152 -27.28 -3.02 -27.85
C GLU A 152 -26.50 -4.08 -28.66
N ASP A 153 -25.20 -3.86 -28.88
CA ASP A 153 -24.37 -4.50 -29.86
C ASP A 153 -23.39 -5.43 -29.10
N GLY A 154 -23.63 -6.74 -29.15
CA GLY A 154 -22.84 -7.75 -28.42
C GLY A 154 -21.32 -7.72 -28.68
N GLU A 155 -20.87 -7.09 -29.77
CA GLU A 155 -19.45 -6.93 -30.11
C GLU A 155 -18.71 -5.93 -29.20
N ALA A 156 -19.39 -4.88 -28.71
CA ALA A 156 -18.78 -3.90 -27.79
C ALA A 156 -18.53 -4.51 -26.40
N LEU A 157 -19.46 -5.36 -25.94
CA LEU A 157 -19.34 -6.10 -24.69
C LEU A 157 -18.19 -7.13 -24.73
N GLU A 158 -18.00 -7.81 -25.86
CA GLU A 158 -16.85 -8.70 -26.07
C GLU A 158 -15.53 -7.91 -26.07
N ALA A 159 -15.45 -6.79 -26.80
CA ALA A 159 -14.25 -5.96 -26.83
C ALA A 159 -13.84 -5.44 -25.45
N GLN A 160 -14.82 -5.13 -24.58
CA GLN A 160 -14.60 -4.72 -23.20
C GLN A 160 -14.13 -5.89 -22.32
N THR A 161 -14.70 -7.09 -22.54
CA THR A 161 -14.29 -8.33 -21.88
C THR A 161 -12.85 -8.72 -22.22
N TYR A 162 -12.37 -8.44 -23.43
CA TYR A 162 -10.98 -8.70 -23.82
C TYR A 162 -10.01 -7.56 -23.48
N ALA A 163 -10.51 -6.36 -23.13
CA ALA A 163 -9.68 -5.21 -22.79
C ALA A 163 -8.83 -5.44 -21.53
N GLU A 164 -9.28 -6.29 -20.60
CA GLU A 164 -8.55 -6.62 -19.37
C GLU A 164 -7.22 -7.37 -19.61
N TYR A 165 -7.06 -7.99 -20.77
CA TYR A 165 -5.83 -8.70 -21.18
C TYR A 165 -4.86 -7.80 -21.93
N LEU A 166 -5.29 -6.61 -22.34
CA LEU A 166 -4.49 -5.65 -23.10
C LEU A 166 -3.80 -4.64 -22.19
N PRO A 167 -2.70 -4.00 -22.66
CA PRO A 167 -2.13 -2.86 -21.97
C PRO A 167 -3.13 -1.68 -21.97
N LEU A 168 -3.48 -1.18 -20.78
CA LEU A 168 -4.44 -0.09 -20.58
C LEU A 168 -3.72 1.19 -20.14
N GLN A 169 -4.31 2.33 -20.48
CA GLN A 169 -3.88 3.65 -20.02
C GLN A 169 -5.10 4.39 -19.47
N TRP A 170 -4.91 5.16 -18.39
CA TRP A 170 -5.97 5.99 -17.82
C TRP A 170 -5.93 7.37 -18.46
N GLY A 171 -7.11 7.88 -18.83
CA GLY A 171 -7.25 9.24 -19.31
C GLY A 171 -8.67 9.58 -19.71
N PHE A 172 -8.81 10.75 -20.31
CA PHE A 172 -10.05 11.25 -20.86
C PHE A 172 -10.43 10.48 -22.12
N ILE A 173 -11.65 9.95 -22.15
CA ILE A 173 -12.28 9.35 -23.32
C ILE A 173 -13.29 10.37 -23.84
N GLN A 174 -13.19 10.73 -25.11
CA GLN A 174 -14.09 11.70 -25.72
C GLN A 174 -15.45 11.04 -25.99
N VAL A 175 -16.43 11.36 -25.17
CA VAL A 175 -17.83 10.92 -25.30
C VAL A 175 -18.64 12.04 -25.97
N GLU A 176 -19.61 11.69 -26.81
CA GLU A 176 -20.63 12.62 -27.28
C GLU A 176 -21.56 13.02 -26.11
N GLY A 177 -21.13 13.96 -25.27
CA GLY A 177 -21.87 14.45 -24.10
C GLY A 177 -21.26 15.72 -23.50
N GLU A 178 -22.00 16.43 -22.63
CA GLU A 178 -21.55 17.69 -21.99
C GLU A 178 -20.51 17.46 -20.89
N ILE A 179 -20.42 16.24 -20.32
CA ILE A 179 -19.48 15.88 -19.24
C ILE A 179 -18.55 14.79 -19.76
N GLY A 180 -17.25 15.00 -19.57
CA GLY A 180 -16.22 14.07 -20.00
C GLY A 180 -16.02 12.93 -19.01
N HIS A 181 -15.85 11.69 -19.48
CA HIS A 181 -15.62 10.53 -18.61
C HIS A 181 -14.13 10.14 -18.56
N CYS A 182 -13.61 9.86 -17.36
CA CYS A 182 -12.21 9.41 -17.19
C CYS A 182 -12.15 7.92 -16.82
N ALA A 183 -11.71 7.08 -17.75
CA ALA A 183 -11.63 5.64 -17.54
C ALA A 183 -10.36 5.01 -18.13
N PHE A 184 -10.10 3.76 -17.74
CA PHE A 184 -9.07 2.93 -18.37
C PHE A 184 -9.51 2.54 -19.78
N SER A 185 -8.62 2.72 -20.77
CA SER A 185 -8.88 2.28 -22.13
C SER A 185 -7.65 1.67 -22.78
N SER A 186 -7.88 0.69 -23.66
CA SER A 186 -6.87 0.10 -24.55
C SER A 186 -6.66 0.95 -25.80
N GLN A 187 -7.53 1.95 -26.01
CA GLN A 187 -7.46 2.93 -27.10
C GLN A 187 -6.74 4.21 -26.64
N GLU A 188 -6.42 5.10 -27.59
CA GLU A 188 -5.68 6.32 -27.30
C GLU A 188 -6.49 7.24 -26.36
N VAL A 189 -5.87 7.66 -25.26
CA VAL A 189 -6.50 8.48 -24.22
C VAL A 189 -5.65 9.71 -23.96
N VAL A 190 -6.30 10.83 -23.69
CA VAL A 190 -5.64 12.12 -23.42
C VAL A 190 -5.55 12.34 -21.90
N LEU A 191 -4.47 12.96 -21.42
CA LEU A 191 -4.36 13.31 -20.00
C LEU A 191 -5.42 14.37 -19.66
N PRO A 192 -6.23 14.21 -18.60
CA PRO A 192 -7.22 15.23 -18.22
C PRO A 192 -6.56 16.57 -17.86
N GLU A 193 -7.22 17.66 -18.23
CA GLU A 193 -6.77 19.03 -17.98
C GLU A 193 -7.19 19.50 -16.59
N ASP A 194 -6.27 20.15 -15.88
CA ASP A 194 -6.51 20.66 -14.54
C ASP A 194 -7.56 21.79 -14.58
N GLY A 195 -8.68 21.62 -13.87
CA GLY A 195 -9.78 22.61 -13.82
C GLY A 195 -11.03 22.29 -14.65
N ARG A 196 -11.10 21.16 -15.35
CA ARG A 196 -12.35 20.65 -15.96
C ARG A 196 -13.02 19.62 -15.06
N VAL A 197 -14.34 19.57 -15.12
CA VAL A 197 -15.15 18.57 -14.40
C VAL A 197 -15.26 17.33 -15.28
N TYR A 198 -14.88 16.19 -14.71
CA TYR A 198 -15.00 14.88 -15.33
C TYR A 198 -15.85 13.99 -14.42
N GLU A 199 -16.63 13.11 -15.02
CA GLU A 199 -17.35 12.03 -14.32
C GLU A 199 -16.47 10.78 -14.15
#